data_AF-A0A7S0VUX9-F1
#
_entry.id   AF-A0A7S0VUX9-F1
#
_cell.length_a   1.000
_cell.length_b   1.000
_cell.length_c   1.000
_cell.angle_alpha   90.00
_cell.angle_beta   90.00
_cell.angle_gamma   90.00
#
_symmetry.space_group_name_H-M   'P 1'
#
loop_
_entity.id
_entity.type
_entity.pdbx_description
1 polymer ?
#
loop_
_entity_poly.entity_id
_entity_poly.type
_entity_poly.pdbx_seq_one_letter_code
_entity_poly.pdbx_strand_id
1 'polypeptide(L)'
;KFTKKKMSPPADPGTIGYAPGMSYHMSGRLYFACHETDGFTIDQIERNPNFFFFSSGVPEEYVPFCADFGPSDIVDVLRFCREIRDTLNDPRLEGRRVVFYTQAEAIVVTNSTFLICCYLMLEENHTPEQAIGRFERIRGLPIRPYRDAAFHEPTFALSILSCLRGLQRAISLGWIPPATFDVEAYESLVGQPTHDMTKVSPKFVMMATPTNSPNGVFQPVPRRPADYIPRLRGLGVTNVVRLIGGGLYDDKEFTDAGFNHHPLETPDHTGEMPLEAVRRFLDIADSAGEGVVAVHCKTGLGRTGTLVACYMVKNQGFTAAE
;
A
#
# COMPACT_ATOMS: atom_id res chain seq x y z
N LYS A 1 14.18 -2.12 50.27
CA LYS A 1 14.19 -1.87 48.80
C LYS A 1 14.29 -3.22 48.10
N PHE A 2 13.16 -3.84 47.76
CA PHE A 2 13.12 -5.08 46.98
C PHE A 2 12.77 -4.72 45.54
N THR A 3 13.73 -4.87 44.63
CA THR A 3 13.55 -4.74 43.19
C THR A 3 12.77 -5.96 42.69
N LYS A 4 11.50 -5.75 42.30
CA LYS A 4 10.74 -6.75 41.54
C LYS A 4 11.39 -6.90 40.17
N LYS A 5 12.14 -7.98 39.98
CA LYS A 5 12.57 -8.48 38.67
C LYS A 5 11.27 -8.80 37.91
N LYS A 6 10.95 -8.06 36.84
CA LYS A 6 9.87 -8.42 35.91
C LYS A 6 10.24 -9.80 35.33
N MET A 7 9.54 -10.84 35.76
CA MET A 7 9.56 -12.12 35.07
C MET A 7 8.93 -11.90 33.70
N SER A 8 9.70 -12.15 32.65
CA SER A 8 9.16 -12.33 31.30
C SER A 8 8.16 -13.49 31.33
N PRO A 9 7.03 -13.40 30.60
CA PRO A 9 6.08 -14.49 30.51
C PRO A 9 6.77 -15.74 29.92
N PRO A 10 6.31 -16.96 30.27
CA PRO A 10 6.88 -18.19 29.74
C PRO A 10 6.79 -18.20 28.21
N ALA A 11 7.84 -18.71 27.56
CA ALA A 11 7.88 -18.86 26.12
C ALA A 11 6.79 -19.85 25.67
N ASP A 12 5.93 -19.41 24.76
CA ASP A 12 4.95 -20.25 24.08
C ASP A 12 5.71 -21.34 23.28
N PRO A 13 5.41 -22.64 23.45
CA PRO A 13 6.17 -23.77 22.89
C PRO A 13 6.33 -23.83 21.36
N GLY A 14 5.84 -22.84 20.61
CA GLY A 14 6.06 -22.67 19.16
C GLY A 14 6.88 -21.43 18.75
N THR A 15 7.44 -20.66 19.71
CA THR A 15 8.17 -19.43 19.41
C THR A 15 9.69 -19.66 19.30
N ILE A 16 10.30 -19.10 18.26
CA ILE A 16 11.72 -19.20 17.95
C ILE A 16 12.34 -17.80 18.15
N GLY A 17 13.49 -17.71 18.82
CA GLY A 17 14.20 -16.45 18.97
C GLY A 17 14.83 -16.00 17.64
N TYR A 18 14.75 -14.71 17.34
CA TYR A 18 15.48 -14.13 16.22
C TYR A 18 16.98 -14.27 16.46
N ALA A 19 17.67 -14.89 15.50
CA ALA A 19 19.11 -14.95 15.39
C ALA A 19 19.51 -14.56 13.95
N PRO A 20 20.49 -13.66 13.77
CA PRO A 20 21.05 -13.32 12.46
C PRO A 20 21.52 -14.57 11.71
N GLY A 21 21.17 -14.65 10.41
CA GLY A 21 21.49 -15.79 9.54
C GLY A 21 20.69 -17.06 9.72
N MET A 22 19.84 -17.15 10.75
CA MET A 22 18.92 -18.28 10.83
C MET A 22 17.85 -18.14 9.74
N SER A 23 17.60 -19.25 9.03
CA SER A 23 16.55 -19.32 8.02
C SER A 23 15.26 -19.86 8.65
N TYR A 24 14.19 -19.07 8.57
CA TYR A 24 12.87 -19.38 9.14
C TYR A 24 11.94 -19.92 8.07
N HIS A 25 11.27 -21.05 8.34
CA HIS A 25 10.35 -21.66 7.39
C HIS A 25 9.06 -20.83 7.26
N MET A 26 8.73 -20.43 6.02
CA MET A 26 7.50 -19.69 5.72
C MET A 26 6.41 -20.65 5.23
N SER A 27 6.68 -21.36 4.14
CA SER A 27 5.80 -22.40 3.58
C SER A 27 6.55 -23.25 2.56
N GLY A 28 6.15 -24.52 2.40
CA GLY A 28 6.76 -25.43 1.42
C GLY A 28 8.30 -25.41 1.46
N ARG A 29 8.92 -24.98 0.35
CA ARG A 29 10.38 -24.78 0.22
C ARG A 29 10.84 -23.34 0.47
N LEU A 30 9.94 -22.40 0.75
CA LEU A 30 10.23 -20.99 1.01
C LEU A 30 10.63 -20.75 2.48
N TYR A 31 11.74 -20.04 2.64
CA TYR A 31 12.30 -19.60 3.90
C TYR A 31 12.61 -18.09 3.86
N PHE A 32 12.68 -17.47 5.03
CA PHE A 32 13.07 -16.09 5.22
C PHE A 32 14.35 -16.01 6.08
N ALA A 33 15.25 -15.07 5.81
CA ALA A 33 16.41 -14.82 6.66
C ALA A 33 16.78 -13.33 6.70
N CYS A 34 17.38 -12.88 7.81
CA CYS A 34 18.02 -11.56 7.88
C CYS A 34 19.52 -11.75 7.98
N HIS A 35 20.27 -11.11 7.07
CA HIS A 35 21.73 -11.14 7.04
C HIS A 35 22.30 -9.76 7.42
N GLU A 36 23.41 -9.75 8.15
CA GLU A 36 23.99 -8.50 8.65
C GLU A 36 24.87 -7.80 7.59
N THR A 37 25.56 -8.57 6.77
CA THR A 37 26.52 -8.07 5.78
C THR A 37 26.57 -8.96 4.54
N ASP A 38 27.11 -8.44 3.45
CA ASP A 38 27.35 -9.23 2.22
C ASP A 38 28.33 -10.38 2.48
N GLY A 39 29.38 -10.14 3.27
CA GLY A 39 30.33 -11.18 3.67
C GLY A 39 29.68 -12.31 4.47
N PHE A 40 28.74 -11.96 5.36
CA PHE A 40 27.94 -12.94 6.08
C PHE A 40 27.03 -13.76 5.14
N THR A 41 26.44 -13.11 4.12
CA THR A 41 25.64 -13.79 3.10
C THR A 41 26.47 -14.80 2.31
N ILE A 42 27.68 -14.42 1.90
CA ILE A 42 28.60 -15.33 1.19
C ILE A 42 28.90 -16.56 2.05
N ASP A 43 29.20 -16.37 3.34
CA ASP A 43 29.45 -17.47 4.28
C ASP A 43 28.23 -18.40 4.43
N GLN A 44 27.01 -17.86 4.48
CA GLN A 44 25.78 -18.67 4.51
C GLN A 44 25.59 -19.50 3.24
N ILE A 45 25.88 -18.93 2.07
CA ILE A 45 25.78 -19.61 0.78
C ILE A 45 26.77 -20.77 0.70
N GLU A 46 28.03 -20.54 1.11
CA GLU A 46 29.09 -21.56 1.07
C GLU A 46 28.82 -22.72 2.03
N ARG A 47 28.30 -22.43 3.23
CA ARG A 47 28.06 -23.44 4.27
C ARG A 47 26.78 -24.26 4.05
N ASN A 48 25.82 -23.75 3.28
CA ASN A 48 24.50 -24.37 3.15
C ASN A 48 24.17 -24.69 1.67
N PRO A 49 24.82 -25.68 1.04
CA PRO A 49 24.62 -25.98 -0.38
C PRO A 49 23.20 -26.43 -0.73
N ASN A 50 22.44 -26.96 0.23
CA ASN A 50 21.03 -27.35 0.03
C ASN A 50 20.07 -26.14 0.00
N PHE A 51 20.57 -24.94 0.28
CA PHE A 51 19.80 -23.71 0.35
C PHE A 51 20.19 -22.83 -0.83
N PHE A 52 19.21 -22.23 -1.48
CA PHE A 52 19.40 -21.21 -2.49
C PHE A 52 18.98 -19.88 -1.89
N PHE A 53 19.95 -18.98 -1.69
CA PHE A 53 19.70 -17.64 -1.16
C PHE A 53 19.51 -16.66 -2.31
N PHE A 54 18.49 -15.83 -2.21
CA PHE A 54 18.24 -14.72 -3.12
C PHE A 54 17.60 -13.55 -2.37
N SER A 55 17.71 -12.37 -2.94
CA SER A 55 17.09 -11.14 -2.48
C SER A 55 16.41 -10.45 -3.66
N SER A 56 15.47 -9.56 -3.36
CA SER A 56 14.80 -8.69 -4.32
C SER A 56 15.05 -7.24 -3.91
N GLY A 57 15.04 -6.31 -4.86
CA GLY A 57 15.07 -4.87 -4.57
C GLY A 57 13.69 -4.27 -4.28
N VAL A 58 12.61 -5.03 -4.52
CA VAL A 58 11.23 -4.56 -4.36
C VAL A 58 10.92 -4.04 -2.93
N PRO A 59 11.38 -4.67 -1.83
CA PRO A 59 11.17 -4.14 -0.49
C PRO A 59 11.74 -2.72 -0.26
N GLU A 60 12.75 -2.33 -1.04
CA GLU A 60 13.46 -1.06 -1.00
C GLU A 60 12.95 -0.04 -2.04
N GLU A 61 12.05 -0.43 -2.95
CA GLU A 61 11.55 0.43 -4.04
C GLU A 61 10.57 1.51 -3.57
N TYR A 62 10.02 1.42 -2.35
CA TYR A 62 9.08 2.40 -1.83
C TYR A 62 9.69 3.80 -1.82
N VAL A 63 9.03 4.74 -2.50
CA VAL A 63 9.45 6.15 -2.55
C VAL A 63 8.71 6.95 -1.48
N PRO A 64 9.40 7.39 -0.41
CA PRO A 64 8.75 8.09 0.70
C PRO A 64 8.39 9.53 0.35
N PHE A 65 7.23 9.99 0.82
CA PHE A 65 6.87 11.41 0.78
C PHE A 65 7.57 12.19 1.90
N CYS A 66 7.69 11.59 3.08
CA CYS A 66 8.35 12.13 4.26
C CYS A 66 9.11 11.02 5.01
N ALA A 67 8.57 10.57 6.15
CA ALA A 67 9.13 9.50 6.97
C ALA A 67 8.32 8.19 6.87
N ASP A 68 7.22 8.19 6.11
CA ASP A 68 6.55 7.00 5.63
C ASP A 68 7.52 6.10 4.87
N PHE A 69 7.35 4.78 4.95
CA PHE A 69 8.30 3.81 4.39
C PHE A 69 7.61 2.60 3.74
N GLY A 70 6.28 2.64 3.63
CA GLY A 70 5.46 1.53 3.14
C GLY A 70 4.01 1.66 3.60
N PRO A 71 3.19 0.63 3.36
CA PRO A 71 3.54 -0.61 2.65
C PRO A 71 3.78 -0.38 1.14
N SER A 72 4.42 -1.36 0.49
CA SER A 72 4.56 -1.38 -0.97
C SER A 72 3.19 -1.38 -1.67
N ASP A 73 3.12 -0.80 -2.87
CA ASP A 73 1.87 -0.73 -3.61
C ASP A 73 1.50 -2.07 -4.28
N ILE A 74 0.29 -2.14 -4.85
CA ILE A 74 -0.23 -3.41 -5.41
C ILE A 74 0.61 -3.95 -6.58
N VAL A 75 1.23 -3.09 -7.38
CA VAL A 75 2.10 -3.52 -8.49
C VAL A 75 3.34 -4.22 -7.94
N ASP A 76 3.97 -3.63 -6.94
CA ASP A 76 5.13 -4.22 -6.25
C ASP A 76 4.78 -5.55 -5.58
N VAL A 77 3.61 -5.62 -4.93
CA VAL A 77 3.09 -6.87 -4.37
C VAL A 77 2.97 -7.95 -5.46
N LEU A 78 2.37 -7.63 -6.61
CA LEU A 78 2.17 -8.60 -7.69
C LEU A 78 3.50 -9.00 -8.36
N ARG A 79 4.43 -8.06 -8.52
CA ARG A 79 5.79 -8.31 -9.03
C ARG A 79 6.56 -9.24 -8.09
N PHE A 80 6.55 -8.95 -6.80
CA PHE A 80 7.19 -9.78 -5.79
C PHE A 80 6.58 -11.20 -5.76
N CYS A 81 5.26 -11.32 -5.82
CA CYS A 81 4.61 -12.64 -5.85
C CYS A 81 5.06 -13.47 -7.07
N ARG A 82 5.18 -12.83 -8.24
CA ARG A 82 5.72 -13.45 -9.46
C ARG A 82 7.17 -13.87 -9.28
N GLU A 83 8.01 -13.01 -8.72
CA GLU A 83 9.44 -13.32 -8.48
C GLU A 83 9.62 -14.54 -7.56
N ILE A 84 8.89 -14.60 -6.44
CA ILE A 84 8.92 -15.75 -5.53
C ILE A 84 8.45 -17.02 -6.25
N ARG A 85 7.33 -16.95 -6.97
CA ARG A 85 6.80 -18.09 -7.72
C ARG A 85 7.78 -18.59 -8.78
N ASP A 86 8.35 -17.71 -9.57
CA ASP A 86 9.26 -18.06 -10.66
C ASP A 86 10.56 -18.66 -10.09
N THR A 87 11.06 -18.11 -8.98
CA THR A 87 12.21 -18.67 -8.24
C THR A 87 11.89 -20.05 -7.68
N LEU A 88 10.73 -20.24 -7.06
CA LEU A 88 10.34 -21.57 -6.55
C LEU A 88 10.15 -22.57 -7.70
N ASN A 89 9.63 -22.16 -8.85
CA ASN A 89 9.36 -23.07 -9.97
C ASN A 89 10.57 -23.29 -10.90
N ASP A 90 11.71 -22.66 -10.65
CA ASP A 90 12.93 -22.88 -11.43
C ASP A 90 13.42 -24.34 -11.30
N PRO A 91 13.47 -25.11 -12.40
CA PRO A 91 13.91 -26.51 -12.37
C PRO A 91 15.33 -26.71 -11.83
N ARG A 92 16.19 -25.69 -11.93
CA ARG A 92 17.57 -25.74 -11.39
C ARG A 92 17.60 -25.75 -9.86
N LEU A 93 16.50 -25.37 -9.22
CA LEU A 93 16.33 -25.28 -7.78
C LEU A 93 15.52 -26.45 -7.20
N GLU A 94 15.24 -27.47 -8.00
CA GLU A 94 14.53 -28.67 -7.56
C GLU A 94 15.23 -29.31 -6.35
N GLY A 95 14.45 -29.66 -5.32
CA GLY A 95 14.96 -30.24 -4.06
C GLY A 95 15.66 -29.25 -3.11
N ARG A 96 15.98 -28.02 -3.55
CA ARG A 96 16.61 -26.99 -2.71
C ARG A 96 15.58 -26.18 -1.94
N ARG A 97 15.96 -25.75 -0.73
CA ARG A 97 15.22 -24.75 0.06
C ARG A 97 15.54 -23.37 -0.48
N VAL A 98 14.52 -22.58 -0.77
CA VAL A 98 14.64 -21.23 -1.34
C VAL A 98 14.51 -20.23 -0.20
N VAL A 99 15.55 -19.44 0.03
CA VAL A 99 15.64 -18.48 1.13
C VAL A 99 15.62 -17.07 0.57
N PHE A 100 14.53 -16.35 0.82
CA PHE A 100 14.51 -14.92 0.64
C PHE A 100 15.24 -14.26 1.80
N TYR A 101 16.34 -13.56 1.52
CA TYR A 101 17.09 -12.85 2.56
C TYR A 101 17.05 -11.34 2.36
N THR A 102 17.13 -10.62 3.47
CA THR A 102 17.22 -9.15 3.50
C THR A 102 18.35 -8.71 4.41
N GLN A 103 18.73 -7.44 4.30
CA GLN A 103 19.51 -6.81 5.36
C GLN A 103 18.67 -6.70 6.64
N ALA A 104 19.33 -6.75 7.81
CA ALA A 104 18.68 -6.66 9.12
C ALA A 104 18.23 -5.22 9.49
N GLU A 105 17.84 -4.42 8.51
CA GLU A 105 17.28 -3.08 8.70
C GLU A 105 15.77 -3.16 8.94
N ALA A 106 15.26 -2.45 9.95
CA ALA A 106 13.87 -2.55 10.37
C ALA A 106 12.85 -2.24 9.25
N ILE A 107 13.14 -1.25 8.40
CA ILE A 107 12.26 -0.86 7.27
C ILE A 107 12.21 -1.99 6.24
N VAL A 108 13.37 -2.45 5.78
CA VAL A 108 13.50 -3.52 4.78
C VAL A 108 12.86 -4.82 5.29
N VAL A 109 13.10 -5.18 6.55
CA VAL A 109 12.49 -6.36 7.19
C VAL A 109 10.97 -6.21 7.27
N THR A 110 10.45 -5.02 7.58
CA THR A 110 9.01 -4.77 7.66
C THR A 110 8.35 -4.92 6.29
N ASN A 111 8.90 -4.28 5.25
CA ASN A 111 8.35 -4.37 3.89
C ASN A 111 8.47 -5.79 3.32
N SER A 112 9.60 -6.47 3.56
CA SER A 112 9.79 -7.86 3.16
C SER A 112 8.82 -8.80 3.86
N THR A 113 8.56 -8.57 5.15
CA THR A 113 7.54 -9.32 5.91
C THR A 113 6.17 -9.15 5.28
N PHE A 114 5.78 -7.90 4.96
CA PHE A 114 4.51 -7.61 4.31
C PHE A 114 4.41 -8.29 2.94
N LEU A 115 5.43 -8.16 2.08
CA LEU A 115 5.47 -8.75 0.74
C LEU A 115 5.41 -10.29 0.76
N ILE A 116 6.14 -10.94 1.67
CA ILE A 116 6.04 -12.40 1.86
C ILE A 116 4.65 -12.79 2.36
N CYS A 117 4.06 -12.03 3.28
CA CYS A 117 2.70 -12.29 3.73
C CYS A 117 1.68 -12.17 2.58
N CYS A 118 1.83 -11.16 1.73
CA CYS A 118 1.02 -11.02 0.52
C CYS A 118 1.20 -12.23 -0.43
N TYR A 119 2.43 -12.69 -0.66
CA TYR A 119 2.67 -13.92 -1.43
C TYR A 119 1.93 -15.13 -0.85
N LEU A 120 2.04 -15.35 0.46
CA LEU A 120 1.35 -16.46 1.14
C LEU A 120 -0.18 -16.36 0.99
N MET A 121 -0.74 -15.15 0.98
CA MET A 121 -2.17 -14.93 0.77
C MET A 121 -2.59 -15.16 -0.68
N LEU A 122 -1.87 -14.57 -1.64
CA LEU A 122 -2.27 -14.52 -3.05
C LEU A 122 -1.97 -15.82 -3.80
N GLU A 123 -0.83 -16.47 -3.51
CA GLU A 123 -0.38 -17.66 -4.25
C GLU A 123 -0.61 -18.96 -3.46
N GLU A 124 -0.74 -18.88 -2.13
CA GLU A 124 -0.92 -20.06 -1.26
C GLU A 124 -2.23 -20.07 -0.44
N ASN A 125 -3.13 -19.12 -0.67
CA ASN A 125 -4.45 -19.04 -0.01
C ASN A 125 -4.40 -18.97 1.53
N HIS A 126 -3.34 -18.42 2.12
CA HIS A 126 -3.32 -18.12 3.55
C HIS A 126 -4.32 -16.99 3.88
N THR A 127 -4.91 -17.05 5.06
CA THR A 127 -5.56 -15.87 5.68
C THR A 127 -4.52 -14.87 6.18
N PRO A 128 -4.88 -13.58 6.35
CA PRO A 128 -4.00 -12.56 6.94
C PRO A 128 -3.33 -13.02 8.24
N GLU A 129 -4.10 -13.64 9.14
CA GLU A 129 -3.62 -14.14 10.43
C GLU A 129 -2.63 -15.30 10.27
N GLN A 130 -2.89 -16.23 9.34
CA GLN A 130 -1.97 -17.34 9.09
C GLN A 130 -0.65 -16.86 8.45
N ALA A 131 -0.71 -15.84 7.59
CA ALA A 131 0.46 -15.27 6.94
C ALA A 131 1.35 -14.54 7.96
N ILE A 132 0.80 -13.55 8.70
CA ILE A 132 1.60 -12.80 9.69
C ILE A 132 2.03 -13.67 10.86
N GLY A 133 1.24 -14.68 11.22
CA GLY A 133 1.56 -15.63 12.29
C GLY A 133 2.85 -16.43 12.05
N ARG A 134 3.36 -16.51 10.81
CA ARG A 134 4.69 -17.06 10.51
C ARG A 134 5.81 -16.22 11.11
N PHE A 135 5.67 -14.91 11.04
CA PHE A 135 6.65 -13.95 11.53
C PHE A 135 6.49 -13.65 13.02
N GLU A 136 5.25 -13.63 13.54
CA GLU A 136 5.01 -13.43 14.98
C GLU A 136 5.62 -14.54 15.86
N ARG A 137 5.82 -15.74 15.29
CA ARG A 137 6.54 -16.83 15.96
C ARG A 137 8.04 -16.55 16.11
N ILE A 138 8.59 -15.62 15.34
CA ILE A 138 10.01 -15.25 15.35
C ILE A 138 10.20 -14.04 16.27
N ARG A 139 10.45 -14.31 17.55
CA ARG A 139 10.55 -13.26 18.58
C ARG A 139 11.81 -12.42 18.37
N GLY A 140 11.63 -11.10 18.23
CA GLY A 140 12.73 -10.15 18.14
C GLY A 140 13.09 -9.72 16.72
N LEU A 141 12.32 -10.14 15.71
CA LEU A 141 12.42 -9.52 14.38
C LEU A 141 12.12 -8.02 14.47
N PRO A 142 12.91 -7.17 13.79
CA PRO A 142 12.76 -5.71 13.85
C PRO A 142 11.59 -5.20 12.99
N ILE A 143 10.41 -5.79 13.11
CA ILE A 143 9.18 -5.36 12.42
C ILE A 143 8.60 -4.14 13.14
N ARG A 144 8.21 -3.12 12.39
CA ARG A 144 7.59 -1.89 12.91
C ARG A 144 6.23 -1.66 12.26
N PRO A 145 5.30 -0.98 12.94
CA PRO A 145 4.06 -0.55 12.28
C PRO A 145 4.35 0.59 11.29
N TYR A 146 3.54 0.67 10.23
CA TYR A 146 3.58 1.74 9.25
C TYR A 146 3.09 3.06 9.84
N ARG A 147 3.62 4.17 9.31
CA ARG A 147 3.28 5.54 9.70
C ARG A 147 2.79 6.34 8.51
N ASP A 148 2.14 7.47 8.79
CA ASP A 148 1.67 8.38 7.77
C ASP A 148 2.78 9.26 7.18
N ALA A 149 2.46 9.95 6.08
CA ALA A 149 3.34 10.85 5.34
C ALA A 149 3.38 12.29 5.91
N ALA A 150 3.00 12.47 7.18
CA ALA A 150 3.00 13.79 7.82
C ALA A 150 4.40 14.20 8.30
N PHE A 151 4.62 15.52 8.39
CA PHE A 151 5.86 16.13 8.89
C PHE A 151 5.94 16.18 10.43
N HIS A 152 5.00 15.55 11.14
CA HIS A 152 4.97 15.49 12.60
C HIS A 152 5.06 14.05 13.12
N GLU A 153 5.11 13.89 14.44
CA GLU A 153 5.10 12.56 15.06
C GLU A 153 3.81 11.80 14.71
N PRO A 154 3.89 10.49 14.42
CA PRO A 154 2.73 9.72 14.02
C PRO A 154 1.80 9.53 15.23
N THR A 155 0.52 9.88 15.05
CA THR A 155 -0.53 9.71 16.06
C THR A 155 -1.31 8.40 15.90
N PHE A 156 -1.13 7.75 14.76
CA PHE A 156 -1.76 6.49 14.41
C PHE A 156 -0.76 5.64 13.62
N ALA A 157 -0.77 4.33 13.85
CA ALA A 157 0.14 3.41 13.20
C ALA A 157 -0.62 2.18 12.68
N LEU A 158 -0.32 1.78 11.45
CA LEU A 158 -0.94 0.62 10.81
C LEU A 158 -0.07 -0.62 11.00
N SER A 159 -0.67 -1.70 11.47
CA SER A 159 0.03 -2.99 11.54
C SER A 159 0.05 -3.67 10.18
N ILE A 160 1.03 -4.56 9.94
CA ILE A 160 1.03 -5.42 8.74
C ILE A 160 -0.30 -6.18 8.62
N LEU A 161 -0.82 -6.72 9.74
CA LEU A 161 -2.11 -7.43 9.75
C LEU A 161 -3.28 -6.56 9.26
N SER A 162 -3.30 -5.27 9.62
CA SER A 162 -4.32 -4.33 9.14
C SER A 162 -4.27 -4.17 7.63
N CYS A 163 -3.07 -3.98 7.07
CA CYS A 163 -2.87 -3.89 5.62
C CYS A 163 -3.27 -5.19 4.90
N LEU A 164 -2.90 -6.36 5.45
CA LEU A 164 -3.26 -7.66 4.89
C LEU A 164 -4.78 -7.89 4.89
N ARG A 165 -5.49 -7.49 5.96
CA ARG A 165 -6.95 -7.56 6.01
C ARG A 165 -7.61 -6.61 5.00
N GLY A 166 -7.09 -5.39 4.84
CA GLY A 166 -7.54 -4.46 3.80
C GLY A 166 -7.38 -5.04 2.39
N LEU A 167 -6.22 -5.65 2.10
CA LEU A 167 -5.97 -6.35 0.84
C LEU A 167 -6.95 -7.52 0.64
N GLN A 168 -7.14 -8.37 1.66
CA GLN A 168 -8.10 -9.48 1.59
C GLN A 168 -9.52 -8.99 1.31
N ARG A 169 -9.93 -7.89 1.96
CA ARG A 169 -11.25 -7.28 1.75
C ARG A 169 -11.40 -6.78 0.32
N ALA A 170 -10.42 -6.04 -0.20
CA ALA A 170 -10.42 -5.55 -1.58
C ALA A 170 -10.52 -6.69 -2.61
N ILE A 171 -9.81 -7.81 -2.39
CA ILE A 171 -9.89 -9.00 -3.23
C ILE A 171 -11.28 -9.64 -3.13
N SER A 172 -11.84 -9.78 -1.93
CA SER A 172 -13.18 -10.36 -1.72
C SER A 172 -14.29 -9.56 -2.39
N LEU A 173 -14.09 -8.25 -2.55
CA LEU A 173 -14.98 -7.35 -3.28
C LEU A 173 -14.68 -7.28 -4.78
N GLY A 174 -13.68 -8.03 -5.27
CA GLY A 174 -13.30 -8.11 -6.68
C GLY A 174 -12.54 -6.89 -7.21
N TRP A 175 -11.99 -6.03 -6.34
CA TRP A 175 -11.26 -4.83 -6.76
C TRP A 175 -9.92 -5.16 -7.37
N ILE A 176 -9.29 -6.21 -6.84
CA ILE A 176 -7.96 -6.68 -7.22
C ILE A 176 -8.11 -8.15 -7.59
N PRO A 177 -8.35 -8.49 -8.87
CA PRO A 177 -8.27 -9.87 -9.34
C PRO A 177 -6.80 -10.23 -9.64
N PRO A 178 -6.06 -10.92 -8.76
CA PRO A 178 -4.58 -10.98 -8.86
C PRO A 178 -4.07 -11.60 -10.17
N ALA A 179 -4.81 -12.57 -10.71
CA ALA A 179 -4.46 -13.24 -11.96
C ALA A 179 -4.65 -12.39 -13.23
N THR A 180 -5.51 -11.38 -13.18
CA THR A 180 -5.90 -10.57 -14.34
C THR A 180 -5.78 -9.06 -14.07
N PHE A 181 -5.09 -8.68 -13.01
CA PHE A 181 -4.90 -7.28 -12.65
C PHE A 181 -4.05 -6.59 -13.72
N ASP A 182 -4.59 -5.51 -14.29
CA ASP A 182 -3.94 -4.77 -15.37
C ASP A 182 -2.91 -3.79 -14.79
N VAL A 183 -1.69 -4.30 -14.63
CA VAL A 183 -0.54 -3.54 -14.11
C VAL A 183 -0.23 -2.33 -14.99
N GLU A 184 -0.24 -2.49 -16.31
CA GLU A 184 0.08 -1.39 -17.23
C GLU A 184 -0.97 -0.29 -17.17
N ALA A 185 -2.26 -0.65 -17.11
CA ALA A 185 -3.33 0.32 -16.93
C ALA A 185 -3.23 1.04 -15.58
N TYR A 186 -2.86 0.35 -14.51
CA TYR A 186 -2.65 0.98 -13.20
C TYR A 186 -1.44 1.93 -13.21
N GLU A 187 -0.28 1.50 -13.69
CA GLU A 187 0.93 2.33 -13.71
C GLU A 187 0.79 3.55 -14.63
N SER A 188 0.06 3.43 -15.74
CA SER A 188 -0.22 4.56 -16.64
C SER A 188 -1.07 5.68 -15.99
N LEU A 189 -1.71 5.40 -14.84
CA LEU A 189 -2.45 6.38 -14.04
C LEU A 189 -1.51 7.09 -13.04
N VAL A 190 -0.68 6.30 -12.36
CA VAL A 190 0.21 6.75 -11.27
C VAL A 190 1.42 7.50 -11.82
N GLY A 191 2.00 7.01 -12.93
CA GLY A 191 3.29 7.43 -13.44
C GLY A 191 3.36 8.92 -13.73
N GLN A 192 4.22 9.63 -13.01
CA GLN A 192 4.65 10.96 -13.43
C GLN A 192 5.46 10.85 -14.73
N PRO A 193 5.26 11.76 -15.69
CA PRO A 193 4.55 13.04 -15.58
C PRO A 193 3.04 12.99 -15.90
N THR A 194 2.46 11.83 -16.18
CA THR A 194 1.21 11.74 -16.96
C THR A 194 -0.02 12.29 -16.23
N HIS A 195 -0.39 11.76 -15.06
CA HIS A 195 -1.67 12.15 -14.43
C HIS A 195 -1.67 12.21 -12.89
N ASP A 196 -0.81 11.48 -12.17
CA ASP A 196 -0.83 11.43 -10.69
C ASP A 196 -2.26 11.16 -10.17
N MET A 197 -2.83 10.09 -10.71
CA MET A 197 -4.14 9.59 -10.36
C MET A 197 -4.08 8.10 -10.04
N THR A 198 -4.98 7.63 -9.17
CA THR A 198 -5.08 6.22 -8.82
C THR A 198 -6.56 5.83 -8.75
N LYS A 199 -6.94 4.73 -9.42
CA LYS A 199 -8.25 4.12 -9.23
C LYS A 199 -8.20 3.19 -8.02
N VAL A 200 -8.53 3.73 -6.86
CA VAL A 200 -8.40 3.04 -5.55
C VAL A 200 -9.51 2.03 -5.28
N SER A 201 -10.62 2.12 -6.00
CA SER A 201 -11.71 1.12 -5.99
C SER A 201 -12.51 1.22 -7.30
N PRO A 202 -13.44 0.30 -7.58
CA PRO A 202 -14.37 0.45 -8.69
C PRO A 202 -15.12 1.78 -8.69
N LYS A 203 -15.38 2.35 -7.50
CA LYS A 203 -16.19 3.56 -7.30
C LYS A 203 -15.39 4.87 -7.35
N PHE A 204 -14.09 4.85 -7.04
CA PHE A 204 -13.31 6.07 -6.81
C PHE A 204 -12.00 6.15 -7.59
N VAL A 205 -11.75 7.35 -8.12
CA VAL A 205 -10.44 7.78 -8.61
C VAL A 205 -9.96 8.93 -7.73
N MET A 206 -8.75 8.82 -7.18
CA MET A 206 -8.08 9.88 -6.43
C MET A 206 -7.04 10.52 -7.34
N MET A 207 -6.92 11.85 -7.33
CA MET A 207 -5.95 12.55 -8.17
C MET A 207 -5.42 13.84 -7.51
N ALA A 208 -4.26 14.31 -7.97
CA ALA A 208 -3.78 15.66 -7.69
C ALA A 208 -4.67 16.72 -8.37
N THR A 209 -4.65 17.96 -7.85
CA THR A 209 -5.43 19.04 -8.47
C THR A 209 -4.93 19.36 -9.88
N PRO A 210 -5.83 19.49 -10.87
CA PRO A 210 -5.51 20.18 -12.10
C PRO A 210 -5.12 21.63 -11.83
N THR A 211 -4.33 22.22 -12.72
CA THR A 211 -3.95 23.63 -12.70
C THR A 211 -3.75 24.18 -14.11
N ASN A 212 -4.30 25.38 -14.35
CA ASN A 212 -4.03 26.15 -15.56
C ASN A 212 -2.81 27.08 -15.43
N SER A 213 -2.26 27.19 -14.22
CA SER A 213 -1.11 28.07 -13.96
C SER A 213 0.20 27.43 -14.42
N PRO A 214 0.97 28.08 -15.31
CA PRO A 214 2.23 27.53 -15.85
C PRO A 214 3.33 27.36 -14.80
N ASN A 215 3.22 28.06 -13.66
CA ASN A 215 4.11 27.96 -12.50
C ASN A 215 3.38 27.25 -11.34
N GLY A 216 2.76 26.10 -11.60
CA GLY A 216 2.17 25.30 -10.54
C GLY A 216 3.20 25.06 -9.45
N VAL A 217 3.00 25.65 -8.26
CA VAL A 217 3.99 25.72 -7.16
C VAL A 217 4.49 24.32 -6.72
N PHE A 218 3.85 23.25 -7.18
CA PHE A 218 4.10 21.86 -6.77
C PHE A 218 4.18 20.86 -7.92
N GLN A 219 4.08 21.30 -9.19
CA GLN A 219 4.22 20.40 -10.35
C GLN A 219 5.13 21.04 -11.41
N PRO A 220 6.21 20.34 -11.83
CA PRO A 220 7.12 20.88 -12.85
C PRO A 220 6.45 21.02 -14.23
N VAL A 221 5.32 20.34 -14.46
CA VAL A 221 4.48 20.46 -15.66
C VAL A 221 3.03 20.70 -15.23
N PRO A 222 2.38 21.80 -15.65
CA PRO A 222 0.99 22.07 -15.30
C PRO A 222 0.07 21.07 -15.99
N ARG A 223 -0.78 20.38 -15.21
CA ARG A 223 -1.79 19.46 -15.75
C ARG A 223 -3.15 20.13 -15.74
N ARG A 224 -3.67 20.47 -16.91
CA ARG A 224 -4.94 21.18 -17.07
C ARG A 224 -6.11 20.19 -17.00
N PRO A 225 -7.34 20.62 -16.68
CA PRO A 225 -8.51 19.75 -16.76
C PRO A 225 -8.63 18.99 -18.09
N ALA A 226 -8.29 19.63 -19.21
CA ALA A 226 -8.28 19.02 -20.55
C ALA A 226 -7.40 17.76 -20.65
N ASP A 227 -6.32 17.66 -19.88
CA ASP A 227 -5.42 16.51 -19.87
C ASP A 227 -6.06 15.32 -19.12
N TYR A 228 -6.85 15.59 -18.07
CA TYR A 228 -7.54 14.57 -17.28
C TYR A 228 -8.81 14.05 -17.97
N ILE A 229 -9.55 14.92 -18.66
CA ILE A 229 -10.89 14.61 -19.20
C ILE A 229 -10.96 13.29 -19.99
N PRO A 230 -10.08 13.03 -20.99
CA PRO A 230 -10.14 11.78 -21.76
C PRO A 230 -9.94 10.55 -20.87
N ARG A 231 -9.00 10.64 -19.90
CA ARG A 231 -8.69 9.54 -18.99
C ARG A 231 -9.84 9.27 -18.02
N LEU A 232 -10.41 10.33 -17.44
CA LEU A 232 -11.56 10.23 -16.55
C LEU A 232 -12.77 9.59 -17.25
N ARG A 233 -13.06 9.99 -18.51
CA ARG A 233 -14.11 9.34 -19.31
C ARG A 233 -13.83 7.86 -19.53
N GLY A 234 -12.59 7.49 -19.88
CA GLY A 234 -12.19 6.10 -20.05
C GLY A 234 -12.32 5.25 -18.79
N LEU A 235 -12.24 5.86 -17.61
CA LEU A 235 -12.41 5.20 -16.31
C LEU A 235 -13.87 5.10 -15.85
N GLY A 236 -14.83 5.65 -16.61
CA GLY A 236 -16.26 5.68 -16.27
C GLY A 236 -16.63 6.78 -15.26
N VAL A 237 -15.80 7.83 -15.15
CA VAL A 237 -16.06 8.93 -14.22
C VAL A 237 -17.24 9.76 -14.71
N THR A 238 -18.15 10.06 -13.79
CA THR A 238 -19.35 10.88 -14.02
C THR A 238 -19.39 12.10 -13.12
N ASN A 239 -18.72 12.04 -11.97
CA ASN A 239 -18.72 13.08 -10.95
C ASN A 239 -17.27 13.45 -10.60
N VAL A 240 -17.00 14.74 -10.45
CA VAL A 240 -15.70 15.28 -10.02
C VAL A 240 -15.93 16.10 -8.75
N VAL A 241 -15.29 15.73 -7.65
CA VAL A 241 -15.38 16.41 -6.36
C VAL A 241 -14.08 17.15 -6.07
N ARG A 242 -14.18 18.48 -5.92
CA ARG A 242 -13.03 19.35 -5.60
C ARG A 242 -13.05 19.75 -4.14
N LEU A 243 -11.96 19.47 -3.43
CA LEU A 243 -11.83 19.74 -1.99
C LEU A 243 -11.06 21.01 -1.65
N ILE A 244 -10.38 21.63 -2.61
CA ILE A 244 -9.66 22.89 -2.42
C ILE A 244 -10.53 24.09 -2.78
N GLY A 245 -10.39 25.18 -2.03
CA GLY A 245 -10.94 26.48 -2.42
C GLY A 245 -10.01 27.23 -3.37
N GLY A 246 -10.55 28.20 -4.11
CA GLY A 246 -9.75 29.20 -4.83
C GLY A 246 -9.24 28.83 -6.22
N GLY A 247 -9.86 27.87 -6.93
CA GLY A 247 -9.87 27.85 -8.41
C GLY A 247 -8.51 27.80 -9.12
N LEU A 248 -7.75 26.72 -8.94
CA LEU A 248 -6.55 26.46 -9.78
C LEU A 248 -6.91 26.16 -11.25
N TYR A 249 -8.20 25.93 -11.52
CA TYR A 249 -8.84 25.77 -12.83
C TYR A 249 -10.31 26.21 -12.73
N ASP A 250 -10.98 26.41 -13.87
CA ASP A 250 -12.40 26.75 -13.93
C ASP A 250 -13.25 25.46 -13.93
N ASP A 251 -14.19 25.34 -12.98
CA ASP A 251 -15.09 24.18 -12.86
C ASP A 251 -15.91 23.95 -14.15
N LYS A 252 -16.10 25.01 -14.93
CA LYS A 252 -16.73 24.93 -16.26
C LYS A 252 -16.01 23.99 -17.20
N GLU A 253 -14.69 23.85 -17.10
CA GLU A 253 -13.94 22.94 -17.97
C GLU A 253 -14.41 21.47 -17.81
N PHE A 254 -14.79 21.06 -16.59
CA PHE A 254 -15.37 19.74 -16.36
C PHE A 254 -16.87 19.68 -16.68
N THR A 255 -17.65 20.71 -16.33
CA THR A 255 -19.09 20.70 -16.60
C THR A 255 -19.42 20.82 -18.10
N ASP A 256 -18.69 21.64 -18.85
CA ASP A 256 -18.76 21.73 -20.32
C ASP A 256 -18.33 20.42 -20.99
N ALA A 257 -17.46 19.64 -20.32
CA ALA A 257 -17.09 18.29 -20.73
C ALA A 257 -18.11 17.22 -20.30
N GLY A 258 -19.22 17.59 -19.66
CA GLY A 258 -20.31 16.69 -19.29
C GLY A 258 -20.15 15.96 -17.95
N PHE A 259 -19.20 16.36 -17.11
CA PHE A 259 -19.08 15.84 -15.75
C PHE A 259 -19.95 16.63 -14.77
N ASN A 260 -20.51 15.96 -13.78
CA ASN A 260 -21.10 16.62 -12.63
C ASN A 260 -19.98 17.10 -11.69
N HIS A 261 -19.71 18.40 -11.68
CA HIS A 261 -18.68 18.97 -10.83
C HIS A 261 -19.25 19.46 -9.50
N HIS A 262 -18.59 19.07 -8.40
CA HIS A 262 -19.01 19.35 -7.03
C HIS A 262 -17.90 20.04 -6.25
N PRO A 263 -17.98 21.38 -6.09
CA PRO A 263 -17.16 22.09 -5.12
C PRO A 263 -17.59 21.70 -3.70
N LEU A 264 -16.65 21.09 -2.96
CA LEU A 264 -16.81 20.68 -1.57
C LEU A 264 -15.57 21.12 -0.80
N GLU A 265 -15.41 22.43 -0.63
CA GLU A 265 -14.23 23.00 -0.01
C GLU A 265 -14.07 22.50 1.44
N THR A 266 -12.88 22.02 1.76
CA THR A 266 -12.52 21.55 3.10
C THR A 266 -11.22 22.24 3.53
N PRO A 267 -11.15 22.75 4.78
CA PRO A 267 -9.94 23.36 5.31
C PRO A 267 -8.73 22.41 5.21
N ASP A 268 -7.58 22.94 4.82
CA ASP A 268 -6.34 22.16 4.82
C ASP A 268 -5.73 22.12 6.22
N HIS A 269 -5.11 21.00 6.59
CA HIS A 269 -4.31 20.84 7.81
C HIS A 269 -5.01 21.12 9.16
N THR A 270 -6.34 21.00 9.25
CA THR A 270 -7.09 21.19 10.52
C THR A 270 -7.08 19.97 11.44
N GLY A 271 -6.48 18.85 11.04
CA GLY A 271 -6.46 17.59 11.80
C GLY A 271 -7.80 16.84 11.82
N GLU A 272 -8.92 17.52 11.53
CA GLU A 272 -10.26 16.93 11.51
C GLU A 272 -11.01 17.32 10.22
N MET A 273 -11.66 16.33 9.61
CA MET A 273 -12.55 16.51 8.46
C MET A 273 -13.95 16.91 8.97
N PRO A 274 -14.53 18.05 8.55
CA PRO A 274 -15.84 18.47 8.99
C PRO A 274 -16.92 17.41 8.69
N LEU A 275 -17.73 17.05 9.68
CA LEU A 275 -18.76 16.01 9.53
C LEU A 275 -19.79 16.35 8.45
N GLU A 276 -20.09 17.62 8.25
CA GLU A 276 -20.95 18.08 7.15
C GLU A 276 -20.33 17.76 5.77
N ALA A 277 -19.02 17.97 5.62
CA ALA A 277 -18.33 17.62 4.38
C ALA A 277 -18.35 16.10 4.14
N VAL A 278 -18.17 15.29 5.20
CA VAL A 278 -18.32 13.83 5.12
C VAL A 278 -19.72 13.45 4.64
N ARG A 279 -20.77 13.98 5.28
CA ARG A 279 -22.16 13.68 4.89
C ARG A 279 -22.46 14.06 3.45
N ARG A 280 -22.09 15.28 3.04
CA ARG A 280 -22.31 15.74 1.67
C ARG A 280 -21.52 14.94 0.65
N PHE A 281 -20.30 14.51 0.97
CA PHE A 281 -19.51 13.62 0.11
C PHE A 281 -20.19 12.26 -0.08
N LEU A 282 -20.69 11.66 1.01
CA LEU A 282 -21.43 10.40 0.96
C LEU A 282 -22.68 10.53 0.09
N ASP A 283 -23.45 11.62 0.24
CA ASP A 283 -24.63 11.88 -0.57
C ASP A 283 -24.29 12.02 -2.06
N ILE A 284 -23.20 12.71 -2.41
CA ILE A 284 -22.70 12.81 -3.80
C ILE A 284 -22.33 11.44 -4.34
N ALA A 285 -21.57 10.64 -3.57
CA ALA A 285 -21.10 9.34 -4.00
C ALA A 285 -22.24 8.32 -4.17
N ASP A 286 -23.22 8.32 -3.26
CA ASP A 286 -24.43 7.50 -3.34
C ASP A 286 -25.31 7.96 -4.53
N SER A 287 -25.47 9.26 -4.76
CA SER A 287 -26.24 9.82 -5.88
C SER A 287 -25.61 9.55 -7.26
N ALA A 288 -24.30 9.31 -7.31
CA ALA A 288 -23.61 8.96 -8.55
C ALA A 288 -23.98 7.55 -9.08
N GLY A 289 -24.69 6.73 -8.32
CA GLY A 289 -25.12 5.39 -8.73
C GLY A 289 -23.94 4.50 -9.15
N GLU A 290 -24.02 3.90 -10.34
CA GLU A 290 -22.92 3.09 -10.92
C GLU A 290 -21.75 3.94 -11.46
N GLY A 291 -21.90 5.26 -11.52
CA GLY A 291 -20.86 6.17 -12.00
C GLY A 291 -19.67 6.28 -11.05
N VAL A 292 -18.45 6.34 -11.63
CA VAL A 292 -17.21 6.54 -10.87
C VAL A 292 -17.10 8.00 -10.45
N VAL A 293 -16.58 8.22 -9.24
CA VAL A 293 -16.39 9.56 -8.65
C VAL A 293 -14.89 9.85 -8.58
N ALA A 294 -14.45 10.88 -9.28
CA ALA A 294 -13.10 11.41 -9.14
C ALA A 294 -13.07 12.43 -8.00
N VAL A 295 -12.10 12.33 -7.10
CA VAL A 295 -11.97 13.20 -5.92
C VAL A 295 -10.56 13.75 -5.87
N HIS A 296 -10.43 15.05 -5.64
CA HIS A 296 -9.11 15.67 -5.52
C HIS A 296 -9.07 16.77 -4.46
N CYS A 297 -7.94 16.85 -3.76
CA CYS A 297 -7.53 17.98 -2.95
C CYS A 297 -6.36 18.67 -3.65
N LYS A 298 -5.31 19.05 -2.92
CA LYS A 298 -4.07 19.58 -3.51
C LYS A 298 -3.21 18.47 -4.13
N THR A 299 -2.83 17.48 -3.33
CA THR A 299 -1.97 16.35 -3.75
C THR A 299 -2.74 15.04 -3.97
N GLY A 300 -4.05 15.02 -3.70
CA GLY A 300 -4.85 13.81 -3.84
C GLY A 300 -4.68 12.79 -2.71
N LEU A 301 -3.95 13.11 -1.63
CA LEU A 301 -3.62 12.16 -0.55
C LEU A 301 -4.53 12.33 0.68
N GLY A 302 -4.26 13.33 1.54
CA GLY A 302 -4.89 13.46 2.87
C GLY A 302 -6.41 13.63 2.85
N ARG A 303 -6.90 14.85 2.53
CA ARG A 303 -8.35 15.16 2.51
C ARG A 303 -9.16 14.22 1.60
N THR A 304 -8.61 13.93 0.42
CA THR A 304 -9.19 13.00 -0.55
C THR A 304 -9.34 11.61 0.05
N GLY A 305 -8.24 11.06 0.58
CA GLY A 305 -8.21 9.73 1.17
C GLY A 305 -9.15 9.61 2.38
N THR A 306 -9.22 10.64 3.23
CA THR A 306 -10.14 10.64 4.38
C THR A 306 -11.60 10.50 3.94
N LEU A 307 -12.07 11.30 2.96
CA LEU A 307 -13.47 11.22 2.50
C LEU A 307 -13.77 9.89 1.82
N VAL A 308 -12.86 9.40 0.96
CA VAL A 308 -12.98 8.10 0.31
C VAL A 308 -13.03 6.98 1.35
N ALA A 309 -12.14 6.99 2.34
CA ALA A 309 -12.13 6.01 3.42
C ALA A 309 -13.43 6.03 4.25
N CYS A 310 -14.00 7.21 4.54
CA CYS A 310 -15.32 7.30 5.19
C CYS A 310 -16.41 6.56 4.40
N TYR A 311 -16.40 6.65 3.06
CA TYR A 311 -17.30 5.87 2.22
C TYR A 311 -17.01 4.38 2.29
N MET A 312 -15.74 3.97 2.20
CA MET A 312 -15.35 2.56 2.26
C MET A 312 -15.78 1.92 3.59
N VAL A 313 -15.63 2.64 4.70
CA VAL A 313 -16.11 2.19 6.02
C VAL A 313 -17.63 2.07 6.06
N LYS A 314 -18.36 3.12 5.66
CA LYS A 314 -19.84 3.13 5.73
C LYS A 314 -20.50 2.13 4.78
N ASN A 315 -20.06 2.10 3.53
CA ASN A 315 -20.76 1.43 2.44
C ASN A 315 -20.12 0.09 2.04
N GLN A 316 -18.83 -0.12 2.33
CA GLN A 316 -18.08 -1.29 1.86
C GLN A 316 -17.51 -2.14 3.01
N GLY A 317 -17.78 -1.75 4.26
CA GLY A 317 -17.54 -2.54 5.46
C GLY A 317 -16.06 -2.77 5.78
N PHE A 318 -15.18 -1.88 5.34
CA PHE A 318 -13.81 -1.81 5.84
C PHE A 318 -13.82 -1.27 7.27
N THR A 319 -12.88 -1.70 8.10
CA THR A 319 -12.54 -0.94 9.31
C THR A 319 -11.74 0.32 8.95
N ALA A 320 -11.56 1.26 9.88
CA ALA A 320 -10.73 2.43 9.61
C ALA A 320 -9.24 2.10 9.37
N ALA A 321 -8.78 0.92 9.79
CA ALA A 321 -7.39 0.49 9.62
C ALA A 321 -7.16 -0.39 8.38
N GLU A 322 -8.23 -0.91 7.79
CA GLU A 322 -8.21 -1.72 6.56
C GLU A 322 -8.36 -0.83 5.34
#